data_AF-A0A3D2ARW3-F1
#
_entry.id   AF-A0A3D2ARW3-F1
#
_cell.length_a   1.000
_cell.length_b   1.000
_cell.length_c   1.000
_cell.angle_alpha   90.00
_cell.angle_beta   90.00
_cell.angle_gamma   90.00
#
_symmetry.space_group_name_H-M   'P 1'
#
loop_
_entity.id
_entity.type
_entity.pdbx_description
1 polymer ?
#
loop_
_entity_poly.entity_id
_entity_poly.type
_entity_poly.pdbx_seq_one_letter_code
_entity_poly.pdbx_strand_id
1 'polypeptide(L)'
;MKPGVRAYFSINGKAADGKESSYTGSFTTRGYPVVIAVRIGESPASDAKVKIGQKTYAVANTGTLSLTLAEGNYTGSISSGSETKSINFSVAPKEIPAAGPPEQQTFSFSLAGTGVQDSEKSNSSTSILMFVGVLIGGSLLLGAAVMVFMVYRRRHLEAGFNSNSMGSSVVIDDGYDWKSYQKRVQEEAAQLDSSAEQTTPFDTPSSTGYGYTPVAPPTNPSALKPGFDDEIPKDMFEIAKEKELQEKNPQS
;
A
#
# COMPACT_ATOMS: atom_id res chain seq x y z
N MET A 1 3.34 28.54 23.39
CA MET A 1 2.14 28.57 22.50
C MET A 1 1.72 27.14 22.23
N LYS A 2 0.41 26.84 22.15
CA LYS A 2 -0.08 25.48 21.88
C LYS A 2 0.04 25.14 20.38
N PRO A 3 0.49 23.93 20.00
CA PRO A 3 0.54 23.49 18.59
C PRO A 3 -0.82 23.50 17.89
N GLY A 4 -0.82 23.85 16.60
CA GLY A 4 -2.01 23.84 15.75
C GLY A 4 -3.03 24.95 16.05
N VAL A 5 -2.72 25.88 16.94
CA VAL A 5 -3.59 26.98 17.34
C VAL A 5 -3.24 28.24 16.54
N ARG A 6 -4.28 28.99 16.14
CA ARG A 6 -4.16 30.33 15.57
C ARG A 6 -3.88 31.34 16.68
N ALA A 7 -2.71 31.95 16.63
CA ALA A 7 -2.31 33.04 17.51
C ALA A 7 -2.58 34.39 16.85
N TYR A 8 -2.97 35.36 17.66
CA TYR A 8 -3.16 36.76 17.26
C TYR A 8 -2.09 37.60 17.95
N PHE A 9 -1.59 38.61 17.25
CA PHE A 9 -0.64 39.56 17.82
C PHE A 9 -1.03 40.98 17.45
N SER A 10 -0.66 41.92 18.31
CA SER A 10 -0.77 43.35 18.08
C SER A 10 0.60 43.99 18.33
N ILE A 11 1.02 44.82 17.40
CA ILE A 11 2.21 45.66 17.51
C ILE A 11 1.70 47.08 17.68
N ASN A 12 1.97 47.68 18.84
CA ASN A 12 1.65 49.07 19.11
C ASN A 12 2.92 49.90 18.99
N GLY A 13 2.88 50.93 18.17
CA GLY A 13 3.95 51.90 17.99
C GLY A 13 3.50 53.27 18.49
N LYS A 14 4.43 54.02 19.10
CA LYS A 14 4.24 55.43 19.41
C LYS A 14 5.32 56.23 18.70
N ALA A 15 4.91 57.12 17.81
CA ALA A 15 5.82 58.01 17.11
C ALA A 15 6.32 59.11 18.06
N ALA A 16 7.44 59.76 17.69
CA ALA A 16 8.04 60.82 18.49
C ALA A 16 7.12 62.04 18.68
N ASP A 17 6.14 62.22 17.79
CA ASP A 17 5.07 63.24 17.88
C ASP A 17 3.91 62.82 18.80
N GLY A 18 4.04 61.69 19.49
CA GLY A 18 3.04 61.17 20.42
C GLY A 18 1.89 60.42 19.77
N LYS A 19 1.82 60.32 18.43
CA LYS A 19 0.78 59.54 17.74
C LYS A 19 1.00 58.05 17.95
N GLU A 20 -0.08 57.35 18.24
CA GLU A 20 -0.09 55.90 18.41
C GLU A 20 -0.60 55.23 17.13
N SER A 21 0.02 54.13 16.74
CA SER A 21 -0.44 53.27 15.67
C SER A 21 -0.47 51.82 16.17
N SER A 22 -1.43 51.05 15.67
CA SER A 22 -1.53 49.63 15.99
C SER A 22 -1.62 48.83 14.70
N TYR A 23 -0.84 47.75 14.65
CA TYR A 23 -0.92 46.74 13.61
C TYR A 23 -1.30 45.41 14.25
N THR A 24 -2.36 44.78 13.75
CA THR A 24 -2.78 43.46 14.22
C THR A 24 -2.56 42.42 13.13
N GLY A 25 -2.04 41.26 13.53
CA GLY A 25 -1.84 40.12 12.65
C GLY A 25 -2.23 38.81 13.31
N SER A 26 -2.17 37.73 12.53
CA SER A 26 -2.38 36.38 13.04
C SER A 26 -1.47 35.39 12.33
N PHE A 27 -1.07 34.33 13.02
CA PHE A 27 -0.37 33.19 12.44
C PHE A 27 -0.86 31.89 13.08
N THR A 28 -0.71 30.77 12.38
CA THR A 28 -1.06 29.45 12.92
C THR A 28 0.19 28.69 13.28
N THR A 29 0.27 28.19 14.51
CA THR A 29 1.38 27.34 14.95
C THR A 29 1.33 25.98 14.26
N ARG A 30 2.49 25.34 14.06
CA ARG A 30 2.54 23.97 13.54
C ARG A 30 1.84 23.03 14.53
N GLY A 31 0.99 22.14 14.05
CA GLY A 31 0.32 21.11 14.85
C GLY A 31 1.20 19.89 15.13
N TYR A 32 0.58 18.82 15.64
CA TYR A 32 1.21 17.53 15.86
C TYR A 32 1.29 16.71 14.56
N PRO A 33 2.40 16.00 14.32
CA PRO A 33 2.52 15.11 13.17
C PRO A 33 1.62 13.89 13.32
N VAL A 34 0.78 13.65 12.32
CA VAL A 34 -0.20 12.57 12.27
C VAL A 34 0.02 11.75 11.01
N VAL A 35 0.03 10.42 11.13
CA VAL A 35 0.02 9.49 10.00
C VAL A 35 -1.27 8.71 10.01
N ILE A 36 -1.98 8.76 8.88
CA ILE A 36 -3.16 7.95 8.62
C ILE A 36 -2.73 6.82 7.69
N ALA A 37 -2.72 5.60 8.19
CA ALA A 37 -2.45 4.39 7.42
C ALA A 37 -3.78 3.79 6.96
N VAL A 38 -3.93 3.61 5.65
CA VAL A 38 -5.13 3.10 5.00
C VAL A 38 -4.79 1.81 4.27
N ARG A 39 -5.58 0.77 4.52
CA ARG A 39 -5.45 -0.54 3.86
C ARG A 39 -6.77 -0.98 3.24
N ILE A 40 -6.70 -1.77 2.17
CA ILE A 40 -7.82 -2.51 1.59
C ILE A 40 -7.48 -3.99 1.77
N GLY A 41 -8.20 -4.67 2.66
CA GLY A 41 -7.76 -5.98 3.14
C GLY A 41 -6.36 -5.90 3.78
N GLU A 42 -5.42 -6.69 3.26
CA GLU A 42 -4.02 -6.69 3.73
C GLU A 42 -3.10 -5.73 2.96
N SER A 43 -3.57 -5.17 1.84
CA SER A 43 -2.77 -4.32 0.95
C SER A 43 -2.87 -2.84 1.30
N PRO A 44 -1.80 -2.04 1.10
CA PRO A 44 -1.88 -0.59 1.24
C PRO A 44 -2.86 0.02 0.22
N ALA A 45 -3.68 0.97 0.68
CA ALA A 45 -4.64 1.64 -0.18
C ALA A 45 -3.97 2.84 -0.91
N SER A 46 -3.25 2.56 -1.98
CA SER A 46 -2.46 3.55 -2.74
C SER A 46 -3.29 4.69 -3.34
N ASP A 47 -4.53 4.42 -3.71
CA ASP A 47 -5.42 5.37 -4.41
C ASP A 47 -6.53 5.94 -3.52
N ALA A 48 -6.42 5.73 -2.21
CA ALA A 48 -7.41 6.21 -1.26
C ALA A 48 -7.37 7.74 -1.14
N LYS A 49 -8.53 8.32 -0.84
CA LYS A 49 -8.73 9.73 -0.50
C LYS A 49 -9.28 9.83 0.91
N VAL A 50 -8.65 10.67 1.73
CA VAL A 50 -9.08 10.94 3.10
C VAL A 50 -9.67 12.33 3.15
N LYS A 51 -10.93 12.45 3.54
CA LYS A 51 -11.61 13.72 3.76
C LYS A 51 -11.73 14.00 5.25
N ILE A 52 -11.22 15.14 5.69
CA ILE A 52 -11.32 15.62 7.09
C ILE A 52 -11.93 17.02 7.03
N GLY A 53 -13.14 17.17 7.59
CA GLY A 53 -13.94 18.38 7.42
C GLY A 53 -14.20 18.68 5.93
N GLN A 54 -13.74 19.84 5.45
CA GLN A 54 -13.90 20.27 4.06
C GLN A 54 -12.71 19.93 3.16
N LYS A 55 -11.60 19.41 3.71
CA LYS A 55 -10.37 19.14 2.96
C LYS A 55 -10.28 17.67 2.58
N THR A 56 -9.87 17.42 1.34
CA THR A 56 -9.61 16.07 0.83
C THR A 56 -8.11 15.93 0.56
N TYR A 57 -7.55 14.82 1.00
CA TYR A 57 -6.14 14.49 0.88
C TYR A 57 -5.98 13.18 0.13
N ALA A 58 -5.03 13.11 -0.80
CA ALA A 58 -4.66 11.85 -1.44
C ALA A 58 -3.72 11.06 -0.52
N VAL A 59 -3.94 9.75 -0.43
CA VAL A 59 -3.02 8.82 0.24
C VAL A 59 -1.86 8.52 -0.70
N ALA A 60 -0.65 8.36 -0.16
CA ALA A 60 0.50 7.98 -0.97
C ALA A 60 0.45 6.50 -1.36
N ASN A 61 1.25 6.09 -2.35
CA ASN A 61 1.34 4.71 -2.82
C ASN A 61 1.70 3.69 -1.71
N THR A 62 2.29 4.15 -0.61
CA THR A 62 2.56 3.36 0.60
C THR A 62 1.32 3.06 1.45
N GLY A 63 0.15 3.58 1.08
CA GLY A 63 -1.07 3.51 1.89
C GLY A 63 -1.04 4.45 3.09
N THR A 64 -0.16 5.45 3.10
CA THR A 64 -0.03 6.39 4.23
C THR A 64 -0.23 7.84 3.81
N LEU A 65 -0.92 8.60 4.66
CA LEU A 65 -1.08 10.04 4.55
C LEU A 65 -0.46 10.71 5.78
N SER A 66 0.48 11.62 5.56
CA SER A 66 1.09 12.42 6.63
C SER A 66 0.47 13.81 6.70
N LEU A 67 0.00 14.20 7.88
CA LEU A 67 -0.65 15.48 8.16
C LEU A 67 -0.04 16.14 9.39
N THR A 68 -0.35 17.42 9.56
CA THR A 68 -0.05 18.17 10.79
C THR A 68 -1.35 18.76 11.31
N LEU A 69 -1.84 18.25 12.44
CA LEU A 69 -3.16 18.57 12.98
C LEU A 69 -3.06 19.14 14.41
N ALA A 70 -4.02 19.98 14.80
CA ALA A 70 -4.11 20.45 16.18
C ALA A 70 -4.57 19.31 17.11
N GLU A 71 -4.41 19.50 18.41
CA GLU A 71 -5.07 18.62 19.39
C GLU A 71 -6.60 18.69 19.21
N GLY A 72 -7.26 17.53 19.24
CA GLY A 72 -8.71 17.47 19.17
C GLY A 72 -9.26 16.20 18.52
N ASN A 73 -10.58 16.13 18.47
CA ASN A 73 -11.31 15.04 17.83
C ASN A 73 -11.64 15.40 16.39
N TYR A 74 -11.28 14.50 15.47
CA TYR A 74 -11.51 14.65 14.05
C TYR A 74 -12.47 13.57 13.56
N THR A 75 -13.38 13.98 12.69
CA THR A 75 -14.26 13.08 11.94
C THR A 75 -14.04 13.30 10.45
N GLY A 76 -14.26 12.25 9.68
CA GLY A 76 -13.98 12.26 8.26
C GLY A 76 -14.48 11.01 7.55
N SER A 77 -14.07 10.88 6.30
CA SER A 77 -14.35 9.70 5.48
C SER A 77 -13.14 9.34 4.65
N ILE A 78 -12.88 8.05 4.50
CA ILE A 78 -11.90 7.50 3.57
C ILE A 78 -12.68 6.91 2.40
N SER A 79 -12.30 7.24 1.16
CA SER A 79 -12.86 6.62 -0.04
C SER A 79 -11.77 6.03 -0.91
N SER A 80 -12.02 4.86 -1.50
CA SER A 80 -11.15 4.22 -2.48
C SER A 80 -12.02 3.47 -3.48
N GLY A 81 -12.01 3.89 -4.76
CA GLY A 81 -12.96 3.38 -5.75
C GLY A 81 -14.42 3.64 -5.32
N SER A 82 -15.22 2.58 -5.22
CA SER A 82 -16.63 2.63 -4.79
C SER A 82 -16.80 2.52 -3.27
N GLU A 83 -15.75 2.19 -2.53
CA GLU A 83 -15.83 2.02 -1.08
C GLU A 83 -15.66 3.35 -0.36
N THR A 84 -16.47 3.56 0.67
CA THR A 84 -16.34 4.71 1.57
C THR A 84 -16.53 4.25 3.01
N LYS A 85 -15.63 4.69 3.89
CA LYS A 85 -15.66 4.38 5.33
C LYS A 85 -15.59 5.67 6.13
N SER A 86 -16.53 5.85 7.07
CA SER A 86 -16.45 6.93 8.05
C SER A 86 -15.36 6.65 9.07
N ILE A 87 -14.61 7.70 9.43
CA ILE A 87 -13.53 7.61 10.41
C ILE A 87 -13.67 8.67 11.48
N ASN A 88 -13.23 8.30 12.68
CA ASN A 88 -13.11 9.16 13.83
C ASN A 88 -11.78 8.85 14.53
N PHE A 89 -11.02 9.89 14.86
CA PHE A 89 -9.76 9.75 15.61
C PHE A 89 -9.50 10.99 16.45
N SER A 90 -8.69 10.82 17.50
CA SER A 90 -8.36 11.89 18.43
C SER A 90 -6.86 12.14 18.40
N VAL A 91 -6.46 13.37 18.10
CA VAL A 91 -5.07 13.81 18.16
C VAL A 91 -4.79 14.27 19.57
N ALA A 92 -3.98 13.51 20.29
CA ALA A 92 -3.58 13.82 21.65
C ALA A 92 -2.43 14.84 21.67
N PRO A 93 -2.29 15.64 22.74
CA PRO A 93 -1.09 16.43 22.93
C PRO A 93 0.10 15.50 23.20
N LYS A 94 1.18 15.69 22.46
CA LYS A 94 2.45 14.99 22.66
C LYS A 94 3.52 15.97 23.11
N GLU A 95 4.45 15.50 23.94
CA GLU A 95 5.54 16.35 24.39
C GLU A 95 6.40 16.76 23.20
N ILE A 96 6.73 18.05 23.12
CA ILE A 96 7.62 18.58 22.09
C ILE A 96 9.01 18.60 22.71
N PRO A 97 9.94 17.72 22.29
CA PRO A 97 11.27 17.70 22.86
C PRO A 97 11.99 19.03 22.58
N ALA A 98 12.88 19.44 23.48
CA ALA A 98 13.67 20.67 23.32
C ALA A 98 14.53 20.67 22.03
N ALA A 99 14.86 19.48 21.52
CA ALA A 99 15.53 19.28 20.24
C ALA A 99 14.81 18.19 19.44
N GLY A 100 13.97 18.59 18.48
CA GLY A 100 13.38 17.67 17.50
C GLY A 100 11.90 17.91 17.20
N PRO A 101 11.35 17.21 16.19
CA PRO A 101 9.92 17.23 15.92
C PRO A 101 9.13 16.55 17.05
N PRO A 102 7.85 16.92 17.25
CA PRO A 102 6.97 16.21 18.17
C PRO A 102 6.79 14.74 17.76
N GLU A 103 6.47 13.88 18.72
CA GLU A 103 6.19 12.45 18.45
C GLU A 103 5.03 12.29 17.45
N GLN A 104 5.21 11.39 16.49
CA GLN A 104 4.21 11.09 15.46
C GLN A 104 3.10 10.18 15.99
N GLN A 105 1.86 10.51 15.66
CA GLN A 105 0.68 9.72 16.02
C GLN A 105 0.14 8.97 14.81
N THR A 106 0.02 7.65 14.89
CA THR A 106 -0.42 6.80 13.78
C THR A 106 -1.82 6.25 14.01
N PHE A 107 -2.71 6.45 13.03
CA PHE A 107 -4.08 5.91 13.01
C PHE A 107 -4.25 4.98 11.82
N SER A 108 -4.69 3.75 12.07
CA SER A 108 -4.85 2.73 11.02
C SER A 108 -6.31 2.44 10.73
N PHE A 109 -6.68 2.43 9.45
CA PHE A 109 -8.02 2.13 8.98
C PHE A 109 -7.98 1.11 7.83
N SER A 110 -8.84 0.10 7.91
CA SER A 110 -9.07 -0.86 6.82
C SER A 110 -10.40 -0.60 6.12
N LEU A 111 -10.41 -0.59 4.79
CA LEU A 111 -11.62 -0.71 3.99
C LEU A 111 -11.88 -2.19 3.70
N ALA A 112 -13.17 -2.56 3.66
CA ALA A 112 -13.60 -3.89 3.31
C ALA A 112 -13.57 -3.98 1.78
N GLY A 113 -12.45 -4.49 1.23
CA GLY A 113 -12.29 -4.68 -0.20
C GLY A 113 -13.48 -5.42 -0.83
N THR A 114 -13.63 -5.37 -2.14
CA THR A 114 -14.65 -6.12 -2.89
C THR A 114 -14.52 -7.62 -2.62
N GLY A 115 -15.18 -8.09 -1.57
CA GLY A 115 -14.99 -9.40 -0.97
C GLY A 115 -15.70 -9.47 0.39
N VAL A 116 -17.01 -9.71 0.32
CA VAL A 116 -17.96 -10.01 1.41
C VAL A 116 -18.11 -8.92 2.48
N GLN A 117 -19.31 -8.33 2.49
CA GLN A 117 -19.83 -7.51 3.57
C GLN A 117 -19.83 -8.30 4.88
N ASP A 118 -19.08 -7.84 5.87
CA ASP A 118 -19.47 -8.02 7.27
C ASP A 118 -19.81 -6.63 7.83
N SER A 119 -21.12 -6.42 7.88
CA SER A 119 -21.76 -5.32 8.60
C SER A 119 -21.52 -5.49 10.10
N GLU A 120 -21.19 -4.38 10.75
CA GLU A 120 -21.30 -4.18 12.21
C GLU A 120 -20.34 -4.97 13.13
N LYS A 121 -19.22 -4.34 13.51
CA LYS A 121 -19.03 -4.04 14.93
C LYS A 121 -18.11 -2.85 15.19
N SER A 122 -18.76 -1.82 15.71
CA SER A 122 -18.25 -0.78 16.60
C SER A 122 -17.09 -1.21 17.50
N ASN A 123 -16.10 -0.32 17.61
CA ASN A 123 -15.03 -0.18 18.60
C ASN A 123 -14.17 -1.41 18.94
N SER A 124 -12.89 -1.40 18.52
CA SER A 124 -11.84 -2.09 19.29
C SER A 124 -10.45 -1.45 19.13
N SER A 125 -10.08 -0.63 20.12
CA SER A 125 -8.67 -0.45 20.53
C SER A 125 -8.19 -1.61 21.44
N THR A 126 -8.85 -2.77 21.39
CA THR A 126 -8.60 -3.94 22.26
C THR A 126 -7.98 -5.14 21.54
N SER A 127 -7.80 -5.08 20.21
CA SER A 127 -7.36 -6.24 19.41
C SER A 127 -5.87 -6.58 19.56
N ILE A 128 -5.02 -5.63 19.98
CA ILE A 128 -3.59 -5.91 20.21
C ILE A 128 -3.37 -6.74 21.49
N LEU A 129 -4.22 -6.59 22.51
CA LEU A 129 -4.07 -7.34 23.78
C LEU A 129 -4.63 -8.77 23.71
N MET A 130 -5.63 -9.03 22.86
CA MET A 130 -6.18 -10.38 22.67
C MET A 130 -5.24 -11.31 21.87
N PHE A 131 -4.38 -10.78 20.99
CA PHE A 131 -3.44 -11.60 20.22
C PHE A 131 -2.35 -12.23 21.12
N VAL A 132 -1.93 -11.54 22.18
CA VAL A 132 -0.97 -12.07 23.17
C VAL A 132 -1.64 -13.06 24.13
N GLY A 133 -2.91 -12.82 24.50
CA GLY A 133 -3.66 -13.72 25.39
C GLY A 133 -3.99 -15.09 24.76
N VAL A 134 -4.36 -15.12 23.47
CA VAL A 134 -4.73 -16.37 22.77
C VAL A 134 -3.51 -17.24 22.45
N LEU A 135 -2.31 -16.66 22.29
CA LEU A 135 -1.08 -17.42 22.04
C LEU A 135 -0.61 -18.22 23.28
N ILE A 136 -0.84 -17.68 24.47
CA ILE A 136 -0.51 -18.35 25.75
C ILE A 136 -1.63 -19.31 26.19
N GLY A 137 -2.91 -18.95 25.97
CA GLY A 137 -4.04 -19.81 26.32
C GLY A 137 -4.30 -20.98 25.36
N GLY A 138 -4.10 -20.75 24.05
CA GLY A 138 -4.36 -21.75 23.01
C GLY A 138 -3.34 -22.89 22.98
N SER A 139 -2.08 -22.61 23.34
CA SER A 139 -1.00 -23.61 23.40
C SER A 139 -1.19 -24.63 24.53
N LEU A 140 -1.78 -24.22 25.66
CA LEU A 140 -2.12 -25.12 26.78
C LEU A 140 -3.26 -26.10 26.42
N LEU A 141 -4.29 -25.64 25.71
CA LEU A 141 -5.41 -26.49 25.29
C LEU A 141 -5.03 -27.46 24.18
N LEU A 142 -4.24 -27.04 23.19
CA LEU A 142 -3.71 -27.93 22.15
C LEU A 142 -2.74 -28.96 22.73
N GLY A 143 -1.88 -28.57 23.67
CA GLY A 143 -0.96 -29.49 24.35
C GLY A 143 -1.69 -30.58 25.15
N ALA A 144 -2.72 -30.21 25.91
CA ALA A 144 -3.53 -31.17 26.68
C ALA A 144 -4.31 -32.14 25.77
N ALA A 145 -4.91 -31.63 24.68
CA ALA A 145 -5.66 -32.46 23.73
C ALA A 145 -4.76 -33.49 23.01
N VAL A 146 -3.55 -33.10 22.61
CA VAL A 146 -2.58 -34.02 21.98
C VAL A 146 -2.10 -35.08 22.98
N MET A 147 -1.87 -34.71 24.24
CA MET A 147 -1.42 -35.67 25.25
C MET A 147 -2.51 -36.72 25.59
N VAL A 148 -3.77 -36.29 25.72
CA VAL A 148 -4.92 -37.20 25.93
C VAL A 148 -5.12 -38.12 24.73
N PHE A 149 -5.01 -37.59 23.50
CA PHE A 149 -5.11 -38.39 22.27
C PHE A 149 -3.98 -39.43 22.16
N MET A 150 -2.74 -39.08 22.52
CA MET A 150 -1.64 -40.06 22.52
C MET A 150 -1.79 -41.15 23.58
N VAL A 151 -2.27 -40.81 24.78
CA VAL A 151 -2.54 -41.83 25.83
C VAL A 151 -3.70 -42.73 25.44
N TYR A 152 -4.75 -42.18 24.84
CA TYR A 152 -5.88 -42.94 24.29
C TYR A 152 -5.42 -43.88 23.17
N ARG A 153 -4.65 -43.37 22.20
CA ARG A 153 -4.09 -44.17 21.09
C ARG A 153 -3.16 -45.27 21.60
N ARG A 154 -2.30 -44.99 22.59
CA ARG A 154 -1.40 -46.00 23.16
C ARG A 154 -2.17 -47.13 23.84
N ARG A 155 -3.21 -46.81 24.62
CA ARG A 155 -4.04 -47.82 25.28
C ARG A 155 -4.84 -48.67 24.29
N HIS A 156 -5.30 -48.09 23.18
CA HIS A 156 -6.01 -48.86 22.14
C HIS A 156 -5.11 -49.77 21.30
N LEU A 157 -3.79 -49.53 21.25
CA LEU A 157 -2.83 -50.43 20.60
C LEU A 157 -2.34 -51.56 21.52
N GLU A 158 -2.39 -51.36 22.84
CA GLU A 158 -2.01 -52.40 23.82
C GLU A 158 -3.19 -53.34 24.16
N ALA A 159 -4.45 -52.94 23.89
CA ALA A 159 -5.63 -53.80 24.05
C ALA A 159 -5.84 -54.84 22.92
N GLY A 160 -4.91 -54.94 21.96
CA GLY A 160 -5.01 -55.79 20.77
C GLY A 160 -3.85 -56.76 20.57
N PHE A 161 -3.00 -57.01 21.57
CA PHE A 161 -2.00 -58.08 21.45
C PHE A 161 -2.62 -59.44 21.75
N ASN A 162 -3.35 -59.98 20.77
CA ASN A 162 -3.43 -61.41 20.62
C ASN A 162 -3.35 -61.79 19.12
N SER A 163 -2.26 -62.48 18.82
CA SER A 163 -1.95 -63.32 17.64
C SER A 163 -1.94 -62.70 16.22
N ASN A 164 -0.77 -62.85 15.59
CA ASN A 164 -0.55 -63.21 14.18
C ASN A 164 -1.29 -62.42 13.09
N SER A 165 -0.56 -61.60 12.34
CA SER A 165 -0.67 -61.58 10.85
C SER A 165 0.36 -60.65 10.21
N MET A 166 1.20 -61.26 9.38
CA MET A 166 1.88 -60.78 8.17
C MET A 166 1.90 -59.28 7.84
N GLY A 167 3.11 -58.78 7.57
CA GLY A 167 3.34 -57.46 6.98
C GLY A 167 2.66 -57.34 5.61
N SER A 168 1.89 -56.28 5.44
CA SER A 168 1.34 -55.88 4.15
C SER A 168 2.41 -55.12 3.36
N SER A 169 3.17 -55.82 2.51
CA SER A 169 3.84 -55.14 1.40
C SER A 169 2.79 -54.82 0.34
N VAL A 170 2.56 -53.53 0.09
CA VAL A 170 1.75 -53.11 -1.06
C VAL A 170 2.61 -53.31 -2.30
N VAL A 171 2.31 -54.35 -3.08
CA VAL A 171 2.83 -54.49 -4.44
C VAL A 171 1.98 -53.59 -5.32
N ILE A 172 2.54 -52.47 -5.76
CA ILE A 172 1.93 -51.65 -6.81
C ILE A 172 2.28 -52.33 -8.13
N ASP A 173 1.29 -53.00 -8.72
CA ASP A 173 1.36 -53.49 -10.09
C ASP A 173 1.05 -52.30 -11.00
N ASP A 174 2.09 -51.55 -11.39
CA ASP A 174 2.00 -50.37 -12.25
C ASP A 174 1.86 -50.72 -13.74
N GLY A 175 1.64 -52.00 -14.06
CA GLY A 175 1.48 -52.46 -15.44
C GLY A 175 2.74 -52.27 -16.30
N TYR A 176 3.88 -51.95 -15.67
CA TYR A 176 5.14 -51.71 -16.37
C TYR A 176 5.91 -53.02 -16.51
N ASP A 177 5.62 -53.78 -17.58
CA ASP A 177 6.39 -54.98 -17.90
C ASP A 177 7.76 -54.60 -18.47
N TRP A 178 8.76 -54.48 -17.60
CA TRP A 178 10.14 -54.14 -17.96
C TRP A 178 10.78 -55.15 -18.93
N LYS A 179 10.26 -56.38 -19.03
CA LYS A 179 10.76 -57.38 -20.00
C LYS A 179 10.41 -57.00 -21.45
N SER A 180 9.31 -56.28 -21.66
CA SER A 180 8.94 -55.75 -22.97
C SER A 180 9.86 -54.61 -23.45
N TYR A 181 10.54 -53.92 -22.52
CA TYR A 181 11.51 -52.88 -22.86
C TYR A 181 12.82 -53.47 -23.37
N GLN A 182 13.35 -54.52 -22.74
CA GLN A 182 14.57 -55.18 -23.22
C GLN A 182 14.42 -55.79 -24.61
N LYS A 183 13.24 -56.35 -24.92
CA LYS A 183 12.98 -56.91 -26.25
C LYS A 183 13.00 -55.85 -27.36
N ARG A 184 12.46 -54.66 -27.11
CA ARG A 184 12.49 -53.54 -28.06
C ARG A 184 13.91 -53.00 -28.28
N VAL A 185 14.69 -52.83 -27.22
CA VAL A 185 16.08 -52.35 -27.33
C VAL A 185 16.95 -53.35 -28.11
N GLN A 186 16.70 -54.66 -27.96
CA GLN A 186 17.43 -55.68 -28.70
C GLN A 186 16.98 -55.81 -30.17
N GLU A 187 15.71 -55.55 -30.49
CA GLU A 187 15.22 -55.47 -31.87
C GLU A 187 15.71 -54.18 -32.58
N GLU A 188 15.81 -53.06 -31.87
CA GLU A 188 16.31 -51.78 -32.40
C GLU A 188 17.83 -51.79 -32.63
N ALA A 189 18.60 -52.45 -31.76
CA ALA A 189 20.04 -52.65 -31.94
C ALA A 189 20.39 -53.60 -33.09
N ALA A 190 19.46 -54.45 -33.54
CA ALA A 190 19.65 -55.37 -34.66
C ALA A 190 19.37 -54.72 -36.04
N GLN A 191 18.75 -53.54 -36.11
CA GLN A 191 18.45 -52.82 -37.36
C GLN A 191 19.46 -51.73 -37.73
N LEU A 192 20.45 -51.45 -36.87
CA LEU A 192 21.45 -50.39 -37.08
C LEU A 192 22.79 -50.84 -37.70
N ASP A 193 22.94 -52.14 -38.06
CA ASP A 193 24.17 -52.70 -38.64
C ASP A 193 24.09 -52.96 -40.17
N SER A 194 23.11 -52.36 -40.86
CA SER A 194 22.99 -52.52 -42.32
C SER A 194 22.47 -51.28 -43.03
N SER A 195 23.26 -50.19 -43.06
CA SER A 195 23.22 -49.15 -44.10
C SER A 195 24.36 -48.14 -43.87
N ALA A 196 25.58 -48.54 -44.20
CA ALA A 196 26.66 -47.62 -44.46
C ALA A 196 26.60 -47.13 -45.91
N GLU A 197 27.09 -45.90 -46.12
CA GLU A 197 27.38 -45.21 -47.39
C GLU A 197 26.22 -44.47 -48.08
N GLN A 198 26.13 -43.15 -47.89
CA GLN A 198 26.27 -42.20 -49.01
C GLN A 198 26.56 -40.77 -48.53
N THR A 199 27.69 -40.22 -48.98
CA THR A 199 28.17 -38.85 -48.72
C THR A 199 27.60 -37.85 -49.73
N THR A 200 27.16 -36.68 -49.28
CA THR A 200 27.28 -35.40 -50.02
C THR A 200 27.43 -34.21 -49.06
N PRO A 201 28.28 -33.21 -49.38
CA PRO A 201 28.46 -32.01 -48.55
C PRO A 201 27.58 -30.85 -49.06
N PHE A 202 27.26 -29.88 -48.17
CA PHE A 202 27.48 -28.43 -48.33
C PHE A 202 26.49 -27.56 -47.52
N ASP A 203 27.07 -26.58 -46.83
CA ASP A 203 26.61 -25.24 -46.39
C ASP A 203 25.31 -24.98 -45.64
N THR A 204 25.41 -24.21 -44.53
CA THR A 204 24.91 -22.81 -44.42
C THR A 204 25.30 -22.17 -43.05
N PRO A 205 25.22 -20.82 -42.87
CA PRO A 205 26.32 -20.01 -42.32
C PRO A 205 26.07 -19.33 -40.96
N SER A 206 27.11 -18.60 -40.51
CA SER A 206 27.21 -17.70 -39.35
C SER A 206 26.11 -16.61 -39.26
N SER A 207 25.60 -16.33 -38.06
CA SER A 207 24.87 -15.09 -37.75
C SER A 207 25.10 -14.57 -36.32
N THR A 208 25.96 -13.55 -36.26
CA THR A 208 25.78 -12.20 -35.67
C THR A 208 25.16 -11.98 -34.29
N GLY A 209 25.88 -11.17 -33.50
CA GLY A 209 25.57 -10.75 -32.14
C GLY A 209 24.34 -9.84 -32.02
N TYR A 210 23.77 -9.87 -30.82
CA TYR A 210 22.69 -8.98 -30.41
C TYR A 210 23.26 -7.61 -30.02
N GLY A 211 23.06 -6.63 -30.90
CA GLY A 211 23.23 -5.21 -30.58
C GLY A 211 22.06 -4.69 -29.75
N TYR A 212 22.37 -3.87 -28.75
CA TYR A 212 21.40 -3.06 -28.02
C TYR A 212 20.97 -1.89 -28.91
N THR A 213 19.67 -1.75 -29.17
CA THR A 213 19.07 -0.53 -29.71
C THR A 213 18.30 0.20 -28.60
N PRO A 214 18.59 1.49 -28.33
CA PRO A 214 17.78 2.29 -27.42
C PRO A 214 16.44 2.66 -28.07
N VAL A 215 15.36 2.47 -27.31
CA VAL A 215 13.99 2.83 -27.71
C VAL A 215 13.83 4.35 -27.64
N ALA A 216 13.49 4.97 -28.77
CA ALA A 216 13.11 6.38 -28.85
C ALA A 216 11.73 6.62 -28.21
N PRO A 217 11.47 7.79 -27.59
CA PRO A 217 10.16 8.13 -27.06
C PRO A 217 9.12 8.29 -28.19
N PRO A 218 7.84 7.95 -27.96
CA PRO A 218 6.82 8.05 -28.98
C PRO A 218 6.49 9.52 -29.29
N THR A 219 6.73 9.92 -30.54
CA THR A 219 6.11 11.10 -31.15
C THR A 219 4.72 10.70 -31.67
N ASN A 220 3.66 11.27 -31.11
CA ASN A 220 2.33 11.18 -31.69
C ASN A 220 1.87 12.58 -32.15
N PRO A 221 1.72 12.83 -33.46
CA PRO A 221 1.13 14.04 -34.00
C PRO A 221 -0.33 13.79 -34.42
N SER A 222 -1.27 14.50 -33.80
CA SER A 222 -2.57 14.98 -34.35
C SER A 222 -3.52 15.28 -33.18
N ALA A 223 -3.70 16.55 -32.83
CA ALA A 223 -4.67 17.47 -33.43
C ALA A 223 -6.13 17.17 -33.03
N LEU A 224 -6.59 17.78 -31.94
CA LEU A 224 -8.00 18.04 -31.66
C LEU A 224 -8.15 19.50 -31.20
N LYS A 225 -8.52 20.33 -32.18
CA LYS A 225 -9.17 21.66 -32.20
C LYS A 225 -8.79 22.77 -31.19
N PRO A 226 -8.60 24.02 -31.69
CA PRO A 226 -8.51 25.22 -30.87
C PRO A 226 -9.92 25.70 -30.51
N GLY A 227 -10.08 26.12 -29.25
CA GLY A 227 -11.30 26.72 -28.71
C GLY A 227 -11.03 27.30 -27.33
N PHE A 228 -9.81 27.79 -27.11
CA PHE A 228 -9.47 28.63 -25.99
C PHE A 228 -9.29 30.02 -26.58
N ASP A 229 -10.08 30.95 -26.09
CA ASP A 229 -9.86 32.37 -26.31
C ASP A 229 -8.39 32.70 -25.99
N ASP A 230 -7.72 33.32 -26.96
CA ASP A 230 -6.35 33.82 -26.84
C ASP A 230 -6.34 35.04 -25.88
N GLU A 231 -6.67 34.84 -24.60
CA GLU A 231 -6.23 35.74 -23.55
C GLU A 231 -4.78 35.37 -23.22
N ILE A 232 -3.86 35.97 -23.97
CA ILE A 232 -2.44 36.05 -23.61
C ILE A 232 -2.41 36.48 -22.14
N PRO A 233 -1.79 35.73 -21.21
CA PRO A 233 -1.71 36.13 -19.82
C PRO A 233 -0.95 37.46 -19.76
N LYS A 234 -1.67 38.56 -19.57
CA LYS A 234 -1.07 39.88 -19.40
C LYS A 234 -0.13 39.81 -18.19
N ASP A 235 1.12 40.18 -18.43
CA ASP A 235 2.12 40.26 -17.38
C ASP A 235 1.66 41.27 -16.32
N MET A 236 1.82 40.93 -15.04
CA MET A 236 1.38 41.79 -13.93
C MET A 236 2.02 43.19 -14.00
N PHE A 237 3.17 43.31 -14.66
CA PHE A 237 3.85 44.58 -14.89
C PHE A 237 3.17 45.47 -15.95
N GLU A 238 2.53 44.87 -16.97
CA GLU A 238 1.74 45.64 -17.95
C GLU A 238 0.41 46.10 -17.36
N ILE A 239 -0.24 45.28 -16.52
CA ILE A 239 -1.48 45.64 -15.82
C ILE A 239 -1.26 46.84 -14.89
N ALA A 240 -0.12 46.88 -14.17
CA ALA A 240 0.21 48.01 -13.30
C ALA A 240 0.42 49.31 -14.10
N LYS A 241 1.07 49.21 -15.26
CA LYS A 241 1.35 50.35 -16.13
C LYS A 241 0.08 50.89 -16.82
N GLU A 242 -0.84 50.02 -17.20
CA GLU A 242 -2.13 50.38 -17.80
C GLU A 242 -3.05 51.09 -16.77
N LYS A 243 -2.97 50.67 -15.50
CA LYS A 243 -3.71 51.31 -14.39
C LYS A 243 -3.20 52.71 -14.06
N GLU A 244 -1.88 52.91 -14.12
CA GLU A 244 -1.26 54.23 -13.91
C GLU A 244 -1.59 55.22 -15.04
N LEU A 245 -1.78 54.73 -16.27
CA LEU A 245 -2.17 55.54 -17.43
C LEU A 245 -3.65 55.97 -17.39
N GLN A 246 -4.55 55.14 -16.88
CA GLN A 246 -5.97 55.50 -16.70
C GLN A 246 -6.19 56.52 -15.59
N GLU A 247 -5.38 56.47 -14.52
CA GLU A 247 -5.48 57.44 -13.42
C GLU A 247 -4.99 58.84 -13.83
N LYS A 248 -4.11 58.93 -14.84
CA LYS A 248 -3.53 60.19 -15.31
C LYS A 248 -4.31 60.89 -16.41
N ASN A 249 -5.34 60.26 -16.97
CA ASN A 249 -6.19 60.89 -17.98
C ASN A 249 -7.64 60.41 -17.84
N PRO A 250 -8.40 60.91 -16.86
CA PRO A 250 -9.82 60.60 -16.77
C PRO A 250 -10.51 61.23 -17.99
N GLN A 251 -10.96 60.41 -18.94
CA GLN A 251 -11.82 60.90 -20.01
C GLN A 251 -13.09 61.49 -19.39
N SER A 252 -13.32 62.78 -19.68
CA SER A 252 -14.55 63.52 -19.37
C SER A 252 -15.69 63.14 -20.29
#